data_AF-A0A1B6F9A9-F1
#
_entry.id   AF-A0A1B6F9A9-F1
#
_cell.length_a   1.000
_cell.length_b   1.000
_cell.length_c   1.000
_cell.angle_alpha   90.00
_cell.angle_beta   90.00
_cell.angle_gamma   90.00
#
_symmetry.space_group_name_H-M   'P 1'
#
loop_
_entity.id
_entity.type
_entity.pdbx_description
1 polymer ?
#
loop_
_entity_poly.entity_id
_entity_poly.type
_entity_poly.pdbx_seq_one_letter_code
_entity_poly.pdbx_strand_id
1 'polypeptide(L)'
;MINIPVQTLQDVINSNKYLLLPRLSSQDLLDALCPASASPRKRLCVLLVSQNTPHHEPHRQSLRRFAQEANYADKVCFMYIFQERQVEFVHALLSGESSPLEPLVAILWRRDQKHIKYEWLPEGQDWASYNTTKQHLEPAIERLLRAAQAMPHEAVIGELIDEQAQGLISKVITRLMVTYDVLRDNLDKEHVLPVVSVIATIVVILAAGYLMAYLMKLEETRVQEEYASKPQRSSKPQVYQPSLRLHELRAETYNGLVRLLRPGCRTILLLVDTQSRATLLPTFHKTVWPYRKNKTLLFAHL
;
A
#
# COMPACT_ATOMS: atom_id res chain seq x y z
N MET A 1 -25.43 18.37 17.82
CA MET A 1 -24.02 18.02 18.08
C MET A 1 -23.17 19.00 17.29
N ILE A 2 -22.29 19.76 17.95
CA ILE A 2 -21.40 20.72 17.29
C ILE A 2 -20.25 19.92 16.69
N ASN A 3 -20.20 19.81 15.36
CA ASN A 3 -19.09 19.17 14.67
C ASN A 3 -17.87 20.09 14.73
N ILE A 4 -16.83 19.67 15.44
CA ILE A 4 -15.55 20.37 15.50
C ILE A 4 -14.89 20.24 14.12
N PRO A 5 -14.49 21.34 13.46
CA PRO A 5 -13.77 21.28 12.19
C PRO A 5 -12.49 20.45 12.32
N VAL A 6 -12.23 19.59 11.34
CA VAL A 6 -11.06 18.69 11.34
C VAL A 6 -9.75 19.45 11.51
N GLN A 7 -9.65 20.65 10.94
CA GLN A 7 -8.48 21.52 11.09
C GLN A 7 -8.27 21.95 12.54
N THR A 8 -9.32 22.42 13.23
CA THR A 8 -9.24 22.80 14.65
C THR A 8 -8.87 21.60 15.52
N LEU A 9 -9.38 20.41 15.19
CA LEU A 9 -9.01 19.18 15.89
C LEU A 9 -7.53 18.83 15.67
N GLN A 10 -7.03 18.95 14.44
CA GLN A 10 -5.61 18.75 14.12
C GLN A 10 -4.73 19.77 14.83
N ASP A 11 -5.13 21.04 14.89
CA ASP A 11 -4.36 22.09 15.55
C ASP A 11 -4.24 21.83 17.06
N VAL A 12 -5.34 21.46 17.72
CA VAL A 12 -5.35 21.12 19.15
C VAL A 12 -4.51 19.87 19.45
N ILE A 13 -4.55 18.87 18.57
CA ILE A 13 -3.71 17.66 18.70
C ILE A 13 -2.23 18.01 18.48
N ASN A 14 -1.91 18.82 17.47
CA ASN A 14 -0.54 19.19 17.15
C ASN A 14 0.08 20.07 18.24
N SER A 15 -0.70 20.97 18.86
CA SER A 15 -0.22 21.78 19.98
C SER A 15 0.01 20.97 21.26
N ASN A 16 -0.71 19.85 21.44
CA ASN A 16 -0.64 18.99 22.62
C ASN A 16 -0.15 17.57 22.28
N LYS A 17 0.75 17.46 21.31
CA LYS A 17 1.18 16.17 20.76
C LYS A 17 1.92 15.30 21.79
N TYR A 18 2.58 15.92 22.75
CA TYR A 18 3.43 15.24 23.73
C TYR A 18 2.87 15.37 25.14
N LEU A 19 3.05 14.30 25.92
CA LEU A 19 2.78 14.32 27.36
C LEU A 19 3.77 15.24 28.08
N LEU A 20 3.50 15.58 29.34
CA LEU A 20 4.41 16.38 30.17
C LEU A 20 5.70 15.64 30.55
N LEU A 21 5.63 14.30 30.63
CA LEU A 21 6.77 13.43 30.86
C LEU A 21 6.68 12.22 29.89
N PRO A 22 7.01 12.42 28.60
CA PRO A 22 7.02 11.36 27.60
C PRO A 22 8.19 10.40 27.82
N ARG A 23 7.97 9.16 27.40
CA ARG A 23 8.99 8.10 27.35
C ARG A 23 9.79 8.21 26.06
N LEU A 24 11.10 8.32 26.15
CA LEU A 24 11.96 8.21 24.96
C LEU A 24 11.94 6.77 24.44
N SER A 25 11.41 6.60 23.24
CA SER A 25 11.29 5.30 22.57
C SER A 25 11.73 5.29 21.11
N SER A 26 12.09 6.46 20.55
CA SER A 26 12.53 6.60 19.17
C SER A 26 13.35 7.87 18.97
N GLN A 27 14.14 7.90 17.89
CA GLN A 27 14.95 9.06 17.52
C GLN A 27 14.06 10.28 17.17
N ASP A 28 12.97 10.07 16.43
CA ASP A 28 12.01 11.13 16.08
C ASP A 28 11.43 11.83 17.31
N LEU A 29 11.18 11.07 18.38
CA LEU A 29 10.69 11.62 19.64
C LEU A 29 11.75 12.44 20.36
N LEU A 30 13.01 11.98 20.37
CA LEU A 30 14.13 12.75 20.90
C LEU A 30 14.33 14.05 20.12
N ASP A 31 14.27 14.00 18.78
CA ASP A 31 14.46 15.16 17.92
C ASP A 31 13.33 16.19 18.06
N ALA A 32 12.09 15.73 18.25
CA ALA A 32 10.97 16.62 18.48
C ALA A 32 10.99 17.29 19.86
N LEU A 33 11.35 16.55 20.92
CA LEU A 33 11.38 17.05 22.29
C LEU A 33 12.64 17.86 22.59
N CYS A 34 13.78 17.44 22.02
CA CYS A 34 15.10 17.99 22.23
C CYS A 34 15.78 18.30 20.90
N PRO A 35 15.38 19.37 20.19
CA PRO A 35 15.95 19.67 18.88
C PRO A 35 17.43 20.08 19.00
N ALA A 36 18.25 19.58 18.07
CA ALA A 36 19.63 20.05 17.92
C ALA A 36 19.60 21.54 17.54
N SER A 37 20.18 22.40 18.38
CA SER A 37 20.14 23.83 18.13
C SER A 37 21.51 24.46 18.35
N ALA A 38 22.03 25.05 17.28
CA ALA A 38 23.16 25.98 17.34
C ALA A 38 22.75 27.38 17.84
N SER A 39 21.46 27.60 18.15
CA SER A 39 20.89 28.88 18.56
C SER A 39 21.35 29.28 19.98
N PRO A 40 21.45 30.60 20.27
CA PRO A 40 21.73 31.09 21.63
C PRO A 40 20.62 30.77 22.64
N ARG A 41 19.39 30.44 22.20
CA ARG A 41 18.30 30.01 23.08
C ARG A 41 18.43 28.51 23.37
N LYS A 42 19.24 28.17 24.37
CA LYS A 42 19.41 26.79 24.84
C LYS A 42 18.06 26.24 25.31
N ARG A 43 17.58 25.18 24.65
CA ARG A 43 16.51 24.32 25.18
C ARG A 43 17.18 23.19 25.96
N LEU A 44 16.82 23.07 27.24
CA LEU A 44 17.33 22.02 28.12
C LEU A 44 16.38 20.84 28.14
N CYS A 45 16.93 19.64 28.21
CA CYS A 45 16.16 18.40 28.20
C CYS A 45 16.53 17.61 29.45
N VAL A 46 15.62 17.53 30.41
CA VAL A 46 15.81 16.78 31.65
C VAL A 46 15.42 15.34 31.39
N LEU A 47 16.38 14.43 31.52
CA LEU A 47 16.22 13.01 31.29
C LEU A 47 16.33 12.24 32.60
N LEU A 48 15.27 11.50 32.95
CA LEU A 48 15.28 10.51 34.02
C LEU A 48 15.61 9.13 33.45
N VAL A 49 16.75 8.56 33.85
CA VAL A 49 17.11 7.18 33.59
C VAL A 49 16.45 6.30 34.65
N SER A 50 15.56 5.41 34.24
CA SER A 50 14.82 4.52 35.15
C SER A 50 14.66 3.13 34.56
N GLN A 51 14.29 2.15 35.39
CA GLN A 51 13.92 0.80 34.95
C GLN A 51 12.40 0.66 34.86
N ASN A 52 11.89 -0.27 34.06
CA ASN A 52 10.47 -0.64 34.05
C ASN A 52 10.11 -1.55 35.25
N THR A 53 10.49 -1.12 36.45
CA THR A 53 10.17 -1.78 37.72
C THR A 53 9.24 -0.90 38.54
N PRO A 54 8.42 -1.49 39.43
CA PRO A 54 7.53 -0.74 40.31
C PRO A 54 8.30 0.15 41.30
N HIS A 55 9.54 -0.21 41.65
CA HIS A 55 10.40 0.59 42.52
C HIS A 55 10.77 1.95 41.92
N HIS A 56 10.88 2.04 40.58
CA HIS A 56 11.22 3.30 39.91
C HIS A 56 10.00 4.18 39.59
N GLU A 57 8.77 3.71 39.82
CA GLU A 57 7.55 4.46 39.53
C GLU A 57 7.39 5.73 40.39
N PRO A 58 7.66 5.71 41.70
CA PRO A 58 7.61 6.92 42.53
C PRO A 58 8.51 8.06 42.01
N HIS A 59 9.70 7.73 41.51
CA HIS A 59 10.62 8.70 40.92
C HIS A 59 10.04 9.34 39.66
N ARG A 60 9.40 8.54 38.79
CA ARG A 60 8.68 9.05 37.60
C ARG A 60 7.49 9.93 37.99
N GLN A 61 6.75 9.57 39.03
CA GLN A 61 5.60 10.34 39.51
C GLN A 61 6.03 11.68 40.10
N SER A 62 7.08 11.69 40.92
CA SER A 62 7.68 12.91 41.50
C SER A 62 8.12 13.88 40.41
N LEU A 63 8.86 13.38 39.41
CA LEU A 63 9.29 14.21 38.28
C LEU A 63 8.11 14.69 37.42
N ARG A 64 7.09 13.85 37.20
CA ARG A 64 5.87 14.24 36.47
C ARG A 64 5.13 15.37 37.20
N ARG A 65 5.04 15.29 38.52
CA ARG A 65 4.45 16.33 39.36
C ARG A 65 5.27 17.62 39.27
N PHE A 66 6.59 17.52 39.32
CA PHE A 66 7.46 18.67 39.11
C PHE A 66 7.26 19.31 37.73
N ALA A 67 7.23 18.51 36.66
CA ALA A 67 6.99 19.00 35.30
C ALA A 67 5.61 19.67 35.13
N GLN A 68 4.59 19.24 35.89
CA GLN A 68 3.26 19.86 35.91
C GLN A 68 3.26 21.22 36.62
N GLU A 69 3.96 21.33 37.74
CA GLU A 69 3.98 22.55 38.56
C GLU A 69 5.01 23.57 38.03
N ALA A 70 6.08 23.12 37.39
CA ALA A 70 7.16 23.95 36.89
C ALA A 70 6.79 24.62 35.56
N ASN A 71 6.65 25.95 35.57
CA ASN A 71 6.34 26.71 34.37
C ASN A 71 7.60 27.06 33.55
N TYR A 72 8.18 26.06 32.86
CA TYR A 72 9.33 26.22 31.97
C TYR A 72 8.95 26.14 30.47
N ALA A 73 7.77 26.66 30.13
CA ALA A 73 7.21 26.58 28.77
C ALA A 73 8.25 26.97 27.69
N ASP A 74 8.40 26.08 26.70
CA ASP A 74 9.31 26.15 25.54
C ASP A 74 10.82 26.17 25.81
N LYS A 75 11.26 26.19 27.07
CA LYS A 75 12.69 26.24 27.46
C LYS A 75 13.21 24.91 27.98
N VAL A 76 12.38 24.16 28.70
CA VAL A 76 12.77 22.90 29.31
C VAL A 76 11.77 21.82 28.93
N CYS A 77 12.28 20.68 28.49
CA CYS A 77 11.49 19.48 28.28
C CYS A 77 11.89 18.42 29.31
N PHE A 78 10.91 17.78 29.93
CA PHE A 78 11.14 16.66 30.83
C PHE A 78 10.86 15.37 30.09
N MET A 79 11.65 14.33 30.29
CA MET A 79 11.47 13.03 29.67
C MET A 79 12.08 11.93 30.54
N TYR A 80 11.72 10.69 30.26
CA TYR A 80 12.34 9.53 30.90
C TYR A 80 12.67 8.45 29.89
N ILE A 81 13.64 7.62 30.23
CA ILE A 81 14.10 6.51 29.41
C ILE A 81 14.15 5.23 30.24
N PHE A 82 13.85 4.11 29.60
CA PHE A 82 14.06 2.79 30.19
C PHE A 82 15.44 2.28 29.80
N GLN A 83 16.29 2.09 30.80
CA GLN A 83 17.67 1.65 30.57
C GLN A 83 17.73 0.30 29.85
N GLU A 84 16.82 -0.63 30.14
CA GLU A 84 16.81 -1.95 29.50
C GLU A 84 16.38 -1.93 28.03
N ARG A 85 15.70 -0.87 27.59
CA ARG A 85 15.24 -0.74 26.19
C ARG A 85 16.23 0.03 25.32
N GLN A 86 16.90 1.02 25.90
CA GLN A 86 17.79 1.94 25.19
C GLN A 86 19.22 1.86 25.76
N VAL A 87 19.76 0.64 25.81
CA VAL A 87 21.04 0.34 26.46
C VAL A 87 22.19 1.13 25.85
N GLU A 88 22.27 1.19 24.52
CA GLU A 88 23.35 1.89 23.80
C GLU A 88 23.38 3.39 24.09
N PHE A 89 22.19 4.01 24.15
CA PHE A 89 22.06 5.43 24.47
C PHE A 89 22.49 5.74 25.90
N VAL A 90 22.04 4.95 26.87
CA VAL A 90 22.39 5.13 28.29
C VAL A 90 23.88 4.86 28.52
N HIS A 91 24.44 3.82 27.90
CA HIS A 91 25.87 3.49 28.00
C HIS A 91 26.77 4.59 27.42
N ALA A 92 26.34 5.26 26.34
CA ALA A 92 27.06 6.40 25.78
C ALA A 92 27.08 7.61 26.73
N LEU A 93 25.99 7.85 27.48
CA LEU A 93 25.94 8.91 28.50
C LEU A 93 26.76 8.59 29.75
N LEU A 94 26.88 7.31 30.09
CA LEU A 94 27.70 6.83 31.20
C LEU A 94 29.18 6.67 30.84
N SER A 95 29.60 7.10 29.62
CA SER A 95 30.97 6.92 29.13
C SER A 95 31.49 5.47 29.22
N GLY A 96 30.58 4.50 29.17
CA GLY A 96 30.89 3.08 29.30
C GLY A 96 30.98 2.52 30.72
N GLU A 97 30.63 3.29 31.75
CA GLU A 97 30.44 2.76 33.10
C GLU A 97 29.16 1.91 33.20
N SER A 98 29.14 0.98 34.15
CA SER A 98 28.01 0.07 34.37
C SER A 98 26.72 0.83 34.62
N SER A 99 25.61 0.34 34.05
CA SER A 99 24.29 0.95 34.20
C SER A 99 23.95 1.15 35.68
N PRO A 100 23.49 2.34 36.08
CA PRO A 100 23.22 2.65 37.47
C PRO A 100 22.08 1.77 38.00
N LEU A 101 22.26 1.28 39.23
CA LEU A 101 21.21 0.55 39.94
C LEU A 101 20.11 1.49 40.43
N GLU A 102 20.45 2.75 40.70
CA GLU A 102 19.54 3.80 41.13
C GLU A 102 19.10 4.70 39.97
N PRO A 103 17.90 5.32 40.04
CA PRO A 103 17.47 6.26 39.02
C PRO A 103 18.35 7.51 39.00
N LEU A 104 18.93 7.81 37.84
CA LEU A 104 19.74 9.02 37.64
C LEU A 104 18.97 10.07 36.86
N VAL A 105 19.22 11.34 37.19
CA VAL A 105 18.68 12.48 36.45
C VAL A 105 19.82 13.22 35.75
N ALA A 106 19.72 13.37 34.44
CA ALA A 106 20.62 14.17 33.62
C ALA A 106 19.90 15.40 33.06
N ILE A 107 20.64 16.51 32.94
CA ILE A 107 20.22 17.65 32.13
C ILE A 107 21.07 17.64 30.86
N LEU A 108 20.39 17.59 29.71
CA LEU A 108 20.99 17.45 28.39
C LEU A 108 20.78 18.74 27.58
N TRP A 109 21.74 19.05 26.72
CA TRP A 109 21.55 19.99 25.60
C TRP A 109 22.29 19.48 24.37
N ARG A 110 21.55 19.46 23.26
CA ARG A 110 22.02 18.91 21.98
C ARG A 110 22.60 20.02 21.12
N ARG A 111 23.90 19.94 20.87
CA ARG A 111 24.59 20.82 19.91
C ARG A 111 24.32 20.37 18.48
N ASP A 112 24.31 19.06 18.27
CA ASP A 112 24.10 18.40 16.99
C ASP A 112 23.31 17.10 17.19
N GLN A 113 23.00 16.37 16.12
CA GLN A 113 22.26 15.11 16.20
C GLN A 113 22.96 14.07 17.08
N LYS A 114 24.30 14.01 17.01
CA LYS A 114 25.14 13.04 17.74
C LYS A 114 25.86 13.61 18.95
N HIS A 115 26.07 14.93 18.99
CA HIS A 115 26.86 15.58 20.03
C HIS A 115 25.95 16.18 21.10
N ILE A 116 26.00 15.61 22.30
CA ILE A 116 25.21 16.06 23.44
C ILE A 116 26.15 16.51 24.56
N LYS A 117 25.85 17.66 25.14
CA LYS A 117 26.45 18.11 26.40
C LYS A 117 25.50 17.80 27.53
N TYR A 118 26.02 17.31 28.65
CA TYR A 118 25.18 16.90 29.76
C TYR A 118 25.81 17.17 31.14
N GLU A 119 24.93 17.26 32.13
CA GLU A 119 25.29 17.35 33.53
C GLU A 119 24.43 16.35 34.33
N TRP A 120 25.09 15.45 35.07
CA TRP A 120 24.42 14.55 36.01
C TRP A 120 24.12 15.30 37.30
N LEU A 121 22.92 15.11 37.84
CA LEU A 121 22.65 15.50 39.22
C LEU A 121 23.28 14.48 40.18
N PRO A 122 23.61 14.89 41.43
CA PRO A 122 24.30 14.03 42.39
C PRO A 122 23.60 12.68 42.61
N GLU A 123 24.39 11.61 42.64
CA GLU A 123 23.92 10.24 42.92
C GLU A 123 23.53 10.06 44.40
N GLY A 124 22.66 9.09 44.70
CA GLY A 124 22.20 8.81 46.07
C GLY A 124 21.08 9.74 46.59
N GLN A 125 20.54 10.61 45.73
CA GLN A 125 19.41 11.46 46.07
C GLN A 125 18.08 10.71 45.88
N ASP A 126 17.18 10.79 46.85
CA ASP A 126 15.84 10.23 46.70
C ASP A 126 14.98 11.09 45.75
N TRP A 127 14.92 10.68 44.48
CA TRP A 127 14.04 11.30 43.48
C TRP A 127 12.57 10.89 43.63
N ALA A 128 12.21 9.99 44.56
CA ALA A 128 10.83 9.59 44.80
C ALA A 128 10.04 10.67 45.55
N SER A 129 10.72 11.46 46.38
CA SER A 129 10.11 12.57 47.08
C SER A 129 10.04 13.82 46.19
N TYR A 130 8.88 14.46 46.15
CA TYR A 130 8.68 15.66 45.34
C TYR A 130 9.51 16.85 45.84
N ASN A 131 9.59 17.02 47.16
CA ASN A 131 10.27 18.16 47.77
C ASN A 131 11.77 18.13 47.50
N THR A 132 12.39 16.96 47.58
CA THR A 132 13.80 16.75 47.27
C THR A 132 14.07 16.98 45.79
N THR A 133 13.27 16.37 44.91
CA THR A 133 13.38 16.58 43.46
C THR A 133 13.30 18.06 43.11
N LYS A 134 12.34 18.80 43.67
CA LYS A 134 12.20 20.24 43.46
C LYS A 134 13.43 21.03 43.95
N GLN A 135 13.86 20.78 45.18
CA GLN A 135 14.99 21.49 45.80
C GLN A 135 16.29 21.35 45.02
N HIS A 136 16.53 20.22 44.35
CA HIS A 136 17.76 20.00 43.57
C HIS A 136 17.61 20.38 42.10
N LEU A 137 16.46 20.07 41.49
CA LEU A 137 16.27 20.23 40.05
C LEU A 137 16.00 21.68 39.65
N GLU A 138 15.22 22.43 40.44
CA GLU A 138 14.90 23.83 40.18
C GLU A 138 16.16 24.73 40.12
N PRO A 139 17.06 24.75 41.12
CA PRO A 139 18.26 25.57 41.05
C PRO A 139 19.25 25.11 39.97
N ALA A 140 19.32 23.81 39.67
CA ALA A 140 20.18 23.28 38.60
C ALA A 140 19.72 23.78 37.22
N ILE A 141 18.40 23.73 36.95
CA ILE A 141 17.81 24.24 35.73
C ILE A 141 18.00 25.76 35.63
N GLU A 142 17.67 26.51 36.69
CA GLU A 142 17.82 27.97 36.67
C GLU A 142 19.26 28.40 36.44
N ARG A 143 20.23 27.70 37.04
CA ARG A 143 21.67 27.95 36.82
C ARG A 143 22.04 27.75 35.36
N LEU A 144 21.66 26.63 34.75
CA LEU A 144 21.99 26.32 33.35
C LEU A 144 21.25 27.19 32.33
N LEU A 145 20.07 27.73 32.69
CA LEU A 145 19.33 28.68 31.86
C LEU A 145 19.91 30.10 31.94
N ARG A 146 20.26 30.58 33.15
CA ARG A 146 20.73 31.96 33.39
C ARG A 146 22.21 32.11 33.08
N ALA A 147 23.05 31.23 33.61
CA ALA A 147 24.45 31.20 33.27
C ALA A 147 24.56 30.38 31.99
N ALA A 148 25.08 30.97 30.92
CA ALA A 148 25.51 30.20 29.76
C ALA A 148 26.72 29.27 30.07
N GLN A 149 26.82 28.77 31.31
CA GLN A 149 27.85 27.88 31.79
C GLN A 149 27.94 26.67 30.87
N ALA A 150 29.17 26.33 30.49
CA ALA A 150 29.41 25.11 29.75
C ALA A 150 29.08 23.94 30.68
N MET A 151 28.24 23.02 30.22
CA MET A 151 28.04 21.76 30.94
C MET A 151 29.36 20.97 30.92
N PRO A 152 29.66 20.26 32.02
CA PRO A 152 30.97 19.65 32.24
C PRO A 152 31.26 18.48 31.31
N HIS A 153 30.25 17.71 30.89
CA HIS A 153 30.46 16.50 30.11
C HIS A 153 29.93 16.62 28.68
N GLU A 154 30.64 15.97 27.77
CA GLU A 154 30.29 15.82 26.35
C GLU A 154 30.26 14.33 26.02
N ALA A 155 29.18 13.87 25.38
CA ALA A 155 29.05 12.51 24.86
C ALA A 155 28.67 12.54 23.38
N VAL A 156 29.20 11.55 22.65
CA VAL A 156 28.77 11.22 21.30
C VAL A 156 27.82 10.04 21.41
N ILE A 157 26.55 10.26 21.04
CA ILE A 157 25.51 9.25 21.21
C ILE A 157 25.09 8.69 19.86
N GLY A 158 24.80 7.38 19.84
CA GLY A 158 24.14 6.70 18.73
C GLY A 158 22.68 7.09 18.58
N GLU A 159 22.04 6.65 17.50
CA GLU A 159 20.60 6.85 17.30
C GLU A 159 19.82 5.97 18.28
N LEU A 160 18.69 6.48 18.80
CA LEU A 160 17.82 5.67 19.65
C LEU A 160 17.20 4.53 18.85
N ILE A 161 17.07 3.37 19.50
CA ILE A 161 16.36 2.23 18.94
C ILE A 161 14.87 2.59 18.88
N ASP A 162 14.30 2.60 17.67
CA ASP A 162 12.88 2.85 17.51
C ASP A 162 12.06 1.64 17.96
N GLU A 163 11.60 1.67 19.21
CA GLU A 163 10.71 0.65 19.77
C GLU A 163 9.32 0.67 19.12
N GLN A 164 8.94 1.79 18.49
CA GLN A 164 7.64 1.99 17.86
C GLN A 164 7.69 1.86 16.34
N ALA A 165 8.86 1.52 15.77
CA ALA A 165 8.99 1.12 14.39
C ALA A 165 8.23 -0.20 14.19
N GLN A 166 6.93 -0.11 13.93
CA GLN A 166 6.21 -1.15 13.23
C GLN A 166 7.03 -1.47 11.99
N GLY A 167 7.59 -2.67 11.93
CA GLY A 167 8.40 -3.12 10.81
C GLY A 167 7.63 -2.91 9.50
N LEU A 168 8.35 -2.77 8.37
CA LEU A 168 7.73 -2.52 7.07
C LEU A 168 6.57 -3.49 6.77
N ILE A 169 6.71 -4.75 7.17
CA ILE A 169 5.69 -5.79 7.04
C ILE A 169 4.48 -5.51 7.94
N SER A 170 4.70 -5.12 9.20
CA SER A 170 3.62 -4.75 10.12
C SER A 170 2.83 -3.55 9.60
N LYS A 171 3.50 -2.52 9.05
CA LYS A 171 2.81 -1.37 8.43
C LYS A 171 1.93 -1.79 7.24
N VAL A 172 2.41 -2.72 6.42
CA VAL A 172 1.64 -3.27 5.29
C VAL A 172 0.44 -4.08 5.80
N ILE A 173 0.62 -4.94 6.80
CA ILE A 173 -0.44 -5.76 7.38
C ILE A 173 -1.51 -4.88 8.03
N THR A 174 -1.12 -3.87 8.81
CA THR A 174 -2.07 -2.95 9.45
C THR A 174 -2.85 -2.15 8.39
N ARG A 175 -2.20 -1.69 7.31
CA ARG A 175 -2.90 -1.06 6.18
C ARG A 175 -3.86 -2.03 5.49
N LEU A 176 -3.46 -3.29 5.30
CA LEU A 176 -4.31 -4.32 4.72
C LEU A 176 -5.53 -4.62 5.60
N MET A 177 -5.36 -4.74 6.92
CA MET A 177 -6.47 -4.93 7.86
C MET A 177 -7.43 -3.75 7.83
N VAL A 178 -6.93 -2.51 7.92
CA VAL A 178 -7.79 -1.31 7.86
C VAL A 178 -8.51 -1.23 6.51
N THR A 179 -7.83 -1.56 5.41
CA THR A 179 -8.47 -1.60 4.09
C THR A 179 -9.53 -2.70 4.01
N TYR A 180 -9.26 -3.87 4.60
CA TYR A 180 -10.20 -4.98 4.67
C TYR A 180 -11.45 -4.61 5.46
N ASP A 181 -11.31 -3.96 6.61
CA ASP A 181 -12.44 -3.52 7.43
C ASP A 181 -13.29 -2.50 6.67
N VAL A 182 -12.67 -1.51 6.01
CA VAL A 182 -13.38 -0.54 5.17
C VAL A 182 -14.07 -1.23 3.99
N LEU A 183 -13.41 -2.20 3.35
CA LEU A 183 -13.99 -2.93 2.23
C LEU A 183 -15.17 -3.79 2.68
N ARG A 184 -15.05 -4.45 3.83
CA ARG A 184 -16.11 -5.24 4.46
C ARG A 184 -17.32 -4.36 4.76
N ASP A 185 -17.11 -3.22 5.41
CA ASP A 185 -18.19 -2.31 5.79
C ASP A 185 -18.92 -1.71 4.57
N ASN A 186 -18.21 -1.50 3.46
CA ASN A 186 -18.81 -1.03 2.20
C ASN A 186 -19.49 -2.16 1.39
N LEU A 187 -18.99 -3.40 1.45
CA LEU A 187 -19.63 -4.52 0.76
C LEU A 187 -20.90 -4.99 1.47
N ASP A 188 -20.90 -5.02 2.81
CA ASP A 188 -21.91 -5.72 3.62
C ASP A 188 -23.31 -5.11 3.53
N LYS A 189 -23.45 -3.84 3.14
CA LYS A 189 -24.73 -3.12 3.27
C LYS A 189 -25.61 -3.14 2.01
N GLU A 190 -25.07 -3.13 0.79
CA GLU A 190 -25.93 -2.96 -0.41
C GLU A 190 -25.49 -3.75 -1.67
N HIS A 191 -24.32 -4.39 -1.69
CA HIS A 191 -23.75 -4.95 -2.94
C HIS A 191 -23.22 -6.40 -2.86
N VAL A 192 -23.43 -7.14 -1.78
CA VAL A 192 -23.01 -8.55 -1.68
C VAL A 192 -23.73 -9.45 -2.69
N LEU A 193 -25.05 -9.31 -2.81
CA LEU A 193 -25.88 -10.21 -3.65
C LEU A 193 -25.58 -10.09 -5.16
N PRO A 194 -25.43 -8.88 -5.75
CA PRO A 194 -25.06 -8.75 -7.16
C PRO A 194 -23.69 -9.31 -7.48
N VAL A 195 -22.70 -9.09 -6.60
CA VAL A 195 -21.31 -9.54 -6.81
C VAL A 195 -21.22 -11.07 -6.76
N VAL A 196 -21.88 -11.70 -5.79
CA VAL A 196 -21.93 -13.17 -5.68
C VAL A 196 -22.65 -13.78 -6.90
N SER A 197 -23.71 -13.13 -7.39
CA SER A 197 -24.44 -13.57 -8.59
C SER A 197 -23.57 -13.54 -9.86
N VAL A 198 -22.80 -12.46 -10.06
CA VAL A 198 -21.90 -12.35 -11.22
C VAL A 198 -20.79 -13.41 -11.18
N ILE A 199 -20.21 -13.67 -10.01
CA ILE A 199 -19.18 -14.70 -9.87
C ILE A 199 -19.77 -16.10 -10.13
N ALA A 200 -20.94 -16.38 -9.57
CA ALA A 200 -21.63 -17.66 -9.78
C ALA A 200 -21.94 -17.90 -11.26
N THR A 201 -22.39 -16.89 -11.99
CA THR A 201 -22.68 -17.02 -13.43
C THR A 201 -21.43 -17.29 -14.26
N ILE A 202 -20.31 -16.61 -13.96
CA ILE A 202 -19.02 -16.86 -14.63
C ILE A 202 -18.55 -18.30 -14.39
N VAL A 203 -18.64 -18.80 -13.15
CA VAL A 203 -18.25 -20.18 -12.81
C VAL A 203 -19.10 -21.19 -13.58
N VAL A 204 -20.42 -20.97 -13.66
CA VAL A 204 -21.33 -21.86 -14.40
C VAL A 204 -21.00 -21.85 -15.90
N ILE A 205 -20.73 -20.69 -16.50
CA ILE A 205 -20.35 -20.58 -17.92
C ILE A 205 -19.04 -21.35 -18.19
N LEU A 206 -18.04 -21.19 -17.32
CA LEU A 206 -16.76 -21.90 -17.46
C LEU A 206 -16.92 -23.41 -17.28
N ALA A 207 -17.70 -23.85 -16.29
CA ALA A 207 -17.98 -25.27 -16.05
C ALA A 207 -18.74 -25.91 -17.21
N ALA A 208 -19.75 -25.23 -17.75
CA ALA A 208 -20.49 -25.69 -18.93
C ALA A 208 -19.60 -25.75 -20.17
N GLY A 209 -18.75 -24.75 -20.39
CA GLY A 209 -17.78 -24.74 -21.49
C GLY A 209 -16.76 -25.89 -21.38
N TYR A 210 -16.26 -26.15 -20.17
CA TYR A 210 -15.36 -27.28 -19.90
C TYR A 210 -16.04 -28.63 -20.13
N LEU A 211 -17.29 -28.78 -19.67
CA LEU A 211 -18.09 -29.99 -19.89
C LEU A 211 -18.31 -30.26 -21.38
N MET A 212 -18.67 -29.23 -22.14
CA MET A 212 -18.87 -29.35 -23.59
C MET A 212 -17.58 -29.73 -24.33
N ALA A 213 -16.45 -29.10 -23.97
CA ALA A 213 -15.15 -29.46 -24.54
C ALA A 213 -14.75 -30.92 -24.20
N TYR A 214 -15.08 -31.39 -23.00
CA TYR A 214 -14.82 -32.76 -22.58
C TYR A 214 -15.69 -33.78 -23.35
N LEU A 215 -16.99 -33.50 -23.52
CA LEU A 215 -17.89 -34.37 -24.28
C LEU A 215 -17.51 -34.45 -25.76
N MET A 216 -17.15 -33.32 -26.38
CA MET A 216 -16.70 -33.27 -27.77
C MET A 216 -15.44 -34.12 -27.99
N LYS A 217 -14.48 -34.06 -27.07
CA LYS A 217 -13.26 -34.87 -27.14
C LYS A 217 -13.56 -36.37 -27.04
N LEU A 218 -14.55 -36.75 -26.24
CA LEU A 218 -15.02 -38.14 -26.14
C LEU A 218 -15.68 -38.60 -27.45
N GLU A 219 -16.51 -37.77 -28.06
CA GLU A 219 -17.12 -38.08 -29.37
C GLU A 219 -16.06 -38.20 -30.46
N GLU A 220 -15.07 -37.31 -30.53
CA GLU A 220 -13.96 -37.40 -31.49
C GLU A 220 -13.22 -38.75 -31.38
N THR A 221 -12.94 -39.22 -30.16
CA THR A 221 -12.31 -40.53 -29.95
C THR A 221 -13.18 -41.70 -30.40
N ARG A 222 -14.50 -41.67 -30.10
CA ARG A 222 -15.44 -42.72 -30.54
C ARG A 222 -15.61 -42.75 -32.05
N VAL A 223 -15.71 -41.57 -32.67
CA VAL A 223 -15.82 -41.43 -34.12
C VAL A 223 -14.54 -41.95 -34.78
N GLN A 224 -13.35 -41.62 -34.27
CA GLN A 224 -12.10 -42.18 -34.82
C GLN A 224 -12.03 -43.71 -34.76
N GLU A 225 -12.50 -44.33 -33.68
CA GLU A 225 -12.58 -45.80 -33.56
C GLU A 225 -13.58 -46.41 -34.55
N GLU A 226 -14.72 -45.74 -34.79
CA GLU A 226 -15.74 -46.19 -35.74
C GLU A 226 -15.29 -46.01 -37.21
N TYR A 227 -14.49 -44.98 -37.51
CA TYR A 227 -13.89 -44.80 -38.83
C TYR A 227 -12.68 -45.72 -39.07
N ALA A 228 -11.95 -46.13 -38.03
CA ALA A 228 -10.85 -47.10 -38.13
C ALA A 228 -11.31 -48.54 -38.40
N SER A 229 -12.59 -48.86 -38.14
CA SER A 229 -13.16 -50.20 -38.27
C SER A 229 -13.89 -50.47 -39.61
N LYS A 230 -13.94 -49.51 -40.55
CA LYS A 230 -14.49 -49.70 -41.90
C LYS A 230 -13.37 -49.71 -42.98
N PRO A 231 -13.36 -50.65 -43.94
CA PRO A 231 -12.33 -50.67 -44.98
C PRO A 231 -12.52 -49.50 -45.97
N GLN A 232 -11.48 -48.67 -46.12
CA GLN A 232 -11.43 -47.51 -47.00
C GLN A 232 -11.54 -47.89 -48.48
N ARG A 233 -12.57 -47.38 -49.18
CA ARG A 233 -12.47 -47.06 -50.61
C ARG A 233 -11.69 -45.76 -50.74
N SER A 234 -10.64 -45.79 -51.54
CA SER A 234 -9.68 -44.71 -51.77
C SER A 234 -10.34 -43.40 -52.22
N SER A 235 -10.31 -42.38 -51.35
CA SER A 235 -10.52 -40.99 -51.74
C SER A 235 -9.16 -40.30 -51.88
N LYS A 236 -8.90 -39.80 -53.09
CA LYS A 236 -7.72 -39.00 -53.43
C LYS A 236 -7.65 -37.74 -52.54
N PRO A 237 -6.45 -37.23 -52.20
CA PRO A 237 -6.32 -36.00 -51.45
C PRO A 237 -6.97 -34.85 -52.23
N GLN A 238 -7.89 -34.15 -51.56
CA GLN A 238 -8.60 -33.00 -52.08
C GLN A 238 -7.60 -31.87 -52.34
N VAL A 239 -7.21 -31.71 -53.61
CA VAL A 239 -6.53 -30.49 -54.07
C VAL A 239 -7.50 -29.34 -53.83
N TYR A 240 -7.12 -28.39 -52.98
CA TYR A 240 -7.91 -27.18 -52.73
C TYR A 240 -8.00 -26.37 -54.04
N GLN A 241 -9.03 -26.62 -54.83
CA GLN A 241 -9.37 -25.77 -55.98
C GLN A 241 -9.97 -24.47 -55.43
N PRO A 242 -9.32 -23.31 -55.64
CA PRO A 242 -9.90 -22.04 -55.23
C PRO A 242 -11.18 -21.81 -56.04
N SER A 243 -12.34 -22.04 -55.43
CA SER A 243 -13.64 -21.81 -56.07
C SER A 243 -14.03 -20.34 -55.91
N LEU A 244 -14.18 -19.64 -57.03
CA LEU A 244 -14.91 -18.36 -57.05
C LEU A 244 -16.40 -18.69 -56.94
N ARG A 245 -17.01 -18.35 -55.80
CA ARG A 245 -18.44 -18.59 -55.59
C ARG A 245 -19.24 -17.53 -56.34
N LEU A 246 -19.74 -17.90 -57.52
CA LEU A 246 -20.76 -17.12 -58.22
C LEU A 246 -22.12 -17.43 -57.59
N HIS A 247 -22.82 -16.42 -57.10
CA HIS A 247 -24.13 -16.61 -56.46
C HIS A 247 -25.27 -16.39 -57.47
N GLU A 248 -26.25 -17.29 -57.48
CA GLU A 248 -27.50 -17.04 -58.22
C GLU A 248 -28.39 -16.10 -57.39
N LEU A 249 -28.91 -15.04 -58.00
CA LEU A 249 -29.82 -14.12 -57.36
C LEU A 249 -31.22 -14.73 -57.35
N ARG A 250 -31.63 -15.22 -56.19
CA ARG A 250 -32.96 -15.76 -55.90
C ARG A 250 -33.58 -14.97 -54.76
N ALA A 251 -34.88 -15.14 -54.53
CA ALA A 251 -35.58 -14.48 -53.41
C ALA A 251 -34.90 -14.76 -52.06
N GLU A 252 -34.33 -15.95 -51.88
CA GLU A 252 -33.59 -16.35 -50.68
C GLU A 252 -32.24 -15.62 -50.51
N THR A 253 -31.52 -15.37 -51.61
CA THR A 253 -30.19 -14.72 -51.59
C THR A 253 -30.25 -13.19 -51.72
N TYR A 254 -31.42 -12.64 -52.09
CA TYR A 254 -31.65 -11.20 -52.28
C TYR A 254 -31.26 -10.35 -51.07
N ASN A 255 -31.67 -10.77 -49.86
CA ASN A 255 -31.38 -9.99 -48.65
C ASN A 255 -29.87 -9.89 -48.40
N GLY A 256 -29.10 -10.96 -48.61
CA GLY A 256 -27.65 -10.96 -48.40
C GLY A 256 -26.87 -10.27 -49.52
N LEU A 257 -27.35 -10.35 -50.77
CA LEU A 257 -26.68 -9.79 -51.94
C LEU A 257 -27.03 -8.33 -52.22
N VAL A 258 -28.15 -7.82 -51.72
CA VAL A 258 -28.66 -6.47 -52.05
C VAL A 258 -28.99 -5.66 -50.79
N ARG A 259 -29.81 -6.20 -49.87
CA ARG A 259 -30.41 -5.42 -48.78
C ARG A 259 -29.51 -5.25 -47.54
N LEU A 260 -28.72 -6.26 -47.21
CA LEU A 260 -27.93 -6.34 -45.97
C LEU A 260 -26.41 -6.28 -46.25
N LEU A 261 -26.02 -5.61 -47.33
CA LEU A 261 -24.61 -5.38 -47.63
C LEU A 261 -23.98 -4.45 -46.59
N ARG A 262 -22.79 -4.81 -46.12
CA ARG A 262 -22.00 -3.94 -45.25
C ARG A 262 -21.58 -2.67 -46.02
N PRO A 263 -21.45 -1.51 -45.35
CA PRO A 263 -20.95 -0.30 -46.00
C PRO A 263 -19.59 -0.56 -46.68
N GLY A 264 -19.47 -0.20 -47.96
CA GLY A 264 -18.26 -0.44 -48.76
C GLY A 264 -18.22 -1.78 -49.50
N CYS A 265 -19.16 -2.70 -49.25
CA CYS A 265 -19.34 -3.91 -50.07
C CYS A 265 -20.25 -3.61 -51.28
N ARG A 266 -19.90 -4.13 -52.45
CA ARG A 266 -20.67 -3.98 -53.69
C ARG A 266 -20.90 -5.34 -54.33
N THR A 267 -22.13 -5.58 -54.78
CA THR A 267 -22.48 -6.76 -55.56
C THR A 267 -22.50 -6.40 -57.05
N ILE A 268 -21.71 -7.10 -57.84
CA ILE A 268 -21.72 -7.02 -59.30
C ILE A 268 -22.64 -8.13 -59.80
N LEU A 269 -23.76 -7.73 -60.40
CA LEU A 269 -24.79 -8.61 -60.91
C LEU A 269 -24.70 -8.68 -62.44
N LEU A 270 -24.53 -9.88 -62.98
CA LEU A 270 -24.69 -10.15 -64.40
C LEU A 270 -26.15 -10.54 -64.67
N LEU A 271 -26.86 -9.72 -65.44
CA LEU A 271 -28.20 -10.03 -65.93
C LEU A 271 -28.09 -10.84 -67.21
N VAL A 272 -28.67 -12.03 -67.25
CA VAL A 272 -28.54 -12.93 -68.40
C VAL A 272 -29.88 -13.51 -68.83
N ASP A 273 -30.13 -13.52 -70.14
CA ASP A 273 -31.27 -14.24 -70.70
C ASP A 273 -30.93 -15.74 -70.85
N THR A 274 -31.96 -16.59 -70.79
CA THR A 274 -31.93 -18.05 -70.92
C THR A 274 -31.04 -18.55 -72.06
N GLN A 275 -31.08 -17.89 -73.23
CA GLN A 275 -30.27 -18.26 -74.40
C GLN A 275 -28.80 -17.82 -74.28
N SER A 276 -28.54 -16.72 -73.59
CA SER A 276 -27.20 -16.12 -73.44
C SER A 276 -26.44 -16.62 -72.19
N ARG A 277 -27.11 -17.36 -71.30
CA ARG A 277 -26.54 -17.88 -70.03
C ARG A 277 -25.33 -18.76 -70.25
N ALA A 278 -25.39 -19.66 -71.23
CA ALA A 278 -24.32 -20.61 -71.50
C ALA A 278 -23.02 -19.95 -72.01
N THR A 279 -23.12 -18.80 -72.68
CA THR A 279 -21.97 -18.08 -73.28
C THR A 279 -21.43 -16.96 -72.40
N LEU A 280 -22.30 -16.22 -71.72
CA LEU A 280 -21.89 -15.07 -70.91
C LEU A 280 -21.38 -15.47 -69.52
N LEU A 281 -21.90 -16.53 -68.92
CA LEU A 281 -21.52 -16.92 -67.55
C LEU A 281 -20.04 -17.36 -67.46
N PRO A 282 -19.49 -18.20 -68.36
CA PRO A 282 -18.08 -18.56 -68.35
C PRO A 282 -17.17 -17.34 -68.61
N THR A 283 -17.59 -16.46 -69.52
CA THR A 283 -16.86 -15.24 -69.88
C THR A 283 -16.80 -14.29 -68.68
N PHE A 284 -17.93 -14.07 -68.00
CA PHE A 284 -18.00 -13.29 -66.78
C PHE A 284 -17.11 -13.89 -65.68
N HIS A 285 -17.21 -15.21 -65.44
CA HIS A 285 -16.39 -15.91 -64.46
C HIS A 285 -14.87 -15.71 -64.71
N LYS A 286 -14.43 -15.76 -65.98
CA LYS A 286 -13.04 -15.50 -66.36
C LYS A 286 -12.63 -14.05 -66.08
N THR A 287 -13.51 -13.08 -66.35
CA THR A 287 -13.26 -11.65 -66.14
C THR A 287 -13.17 -11.30 -64.65
N VAL A 288 -14.01 -11.91 -63.81
CA VAL A 288 -14.04 -11.62 -62.36
C VAL A 288 -13.03 -12.46 -61.56
N TRP A 289 -12.43 -13.48 -62.17
CA TRP A 289 -11.44 -14.37 -61.56
C TRP A 289 -10.25 -13.69 -60.85
N PRO A 290 -9.67 -12.58 -61.36
CA PRO A 290 -8.59 -11.88 -60.66
C PRO A 290 -9.03 -11.30 -59.32
N TYR A 291 -10.31 -10.95 -59.19
CA TYR A 291 -10.88 -10.32 -58.00
C TYR A 291 -11.34 -11.32 -56.92
N ARG A 292 -11.07 -12.62 -57.09
CA ARG A 292 -11.53 -13.68 -56.17
C ARG A 292 -11.10 -13.52 -54.71
N LYS A 293 -10.04 -12.76 -54.44
CA LYS A 293 -9.53 -12.50 -53.08
C LYS A 293 -10.12 -11.23 -52.45
N ASN A 294 -10.90 -10.45 -53.20
CA ASN A 294 -11.45 -9.21 -52.72
C ASN A 294 -12.70 -9.46 -51.84
N LYS A 295 -12.62 -9.08 -50.56
CA LYS A 295 -13.72 -9.23 -49.59
C LYS A 295 -14.83 -8.20 -49.75
N THR A 296 -14.61 -7.14 -50.55
CA THR A 296 -15.60 -6.07 -50.76
C THR A 296 -16.45 -6.25 -52.00
N LEU A 297 -16.10 -7.18 -52.90
CA LEU A 297 -16.84 -7.45 -54.12
C LEU A 297 -17.52 -8.82 -54.06
N LEU A 298 -18.82 -8.84 -54.29
CA LEU A 298 -19.63 -10.05 -54.45
C LEU A 298 -20.01 -10.19 -55.92
N PHE A 299 -19.99 -11.40 -56.45
CA PHE A 299 -20.33 -11.69 -57.84
C PHE A 299 -21.57 -12.56 -57.91
N ALA A 300 -22.59 -12.08 -58.61
CA ALA A 300 -23.85 -12.79 -58.76
C ALA A 300 -24.34 -12.76 -60.21
N HIS A 301 -25.26 -13.66 -60.55
CA HIS A 301 -26.00 -13.63 -61.80
C HIS A 301 -27.51 -13.80 -61.56
N LEU A 302 -28.32 -13.20 -62.44
CA LEU A 302 -29.76 -13.38 -62.52
C LEU A 302 -30.10 -13.93 -63.91
#